data_AF-A0A819PTX2-F1
#
_entry.id   AF-A0A819PTX2-F1
#
_cell.length_a   1.000
_cell.length_b   1.000
_cell.length_c   1.000
_cell.angle_alpha   90.00
_cell.angle_beta   90.00
_cell.angle_gamma   90.00
#
_symmetry.space_group_name_H-M   'P 1'
#
loop_
_entity.id
_entity.type
_entity.pdbx_description
1 polymer ?
#
loop_
_entity_poly.entity_id
_entity_poly.type
_entity_poly.pdbx_seq_one_letter_code
_entity_poly.pdbx_strand_id
1 'polypeptide(L)'
;TPETRLIILNSIYFKGAWMKQFRNNLTDENADLHIEIIDLPYRSENKDVKFVFTVILPNQGVQLDAIEQKLASQPNLMKKLLNRQNIRTELLHLYLPK
;
A
#
# COMPACT_ATOMS: atom_id res chain seq x y z
N THR A 1 36.81 -20.81 22.82
CA THR A 1 36.60 -20.24 21.47
C THR A 1 35.13 -19.83 21.32
N PRO A 2 34.81 -18.65 20.78
CA PRO A 2 33.43 -18.25 20.54
C PRO A 2 32.94 -18.85 19.20
N GLU A 3 32.48 -20.09 19.25
CA GLU A 3 31.94 -20.79 18.06
C GLU A 3 30.43 -20.52 17.93
N THR A 4 30.08 -19.65 16.99
CA THR A 4 28.67 -19.38 16.63
C THR A 4 28.01 -20.65 16.09
N ARG A 5 26.98 -21.14 16.80
CA ARG A 5 26.37 -22.46 16.51
C ARG A 5 25.26 -22.44 15.47
N LEU A 6 24.58 -21.30 15.30
CA LEU A 6 23.54 -21.10 14.29
C LEU A 6 23.35 -19.60 14.02
N ILE A 7 23.19 -19.23 12.75
CA ILE A 7 22.63 -17.94 12.32
C ILE A 7 21.52 -18.27 11.33
N ILE A 8 20.35 -17.65 11.50
CA ILE A 8 19.30 -17.61 10.48
C ILE A 8 19.29 -16.18 9.94
N LEU A 9 19.45 -16.04 8.64
CA LEU A 9 19.58 -14.74 7.95
C LEU A 9 18.52 -14.67 6.86
N ASN A 10 17.80 -13.55 6.80
CA ASN A 10 16.76 -13.30 5.82
C ASN A 10 17.00 -11.93 5.17
N SER A 11 16.87 -11.86 3.85
CA SER A 11 16.86 -10.62 3.09
C SER A 11 15.85 -10.75 1.95
N ILE A 12 15.03 -9.72 1.76
CA ILE A 12 14.09 -9.61 0.65
C ILE A 12 14.52 -8.39 -0.17
N TYR A 13 14.84 -8.63 -1.45
CA TYR A 13 15.14 -7.57 -2.40
C TYR A 13 13.97 -7.42 -3.38
N PHE A 14 13.49 -6.19 -3.55
CA PHE A 14 12.45 -5.88 -4.51
C PHE A 14 12.80 -4.59 -5.28
N LYS A 15 12.71 -4.66 -6.60
CA LYS A 15 12.86 -3.51 -7.50
C LYS A 15 11.92 -3.70 -8.70
N GLY A 16 10.87 -2.88 -8.77
CA GLY A 16 9.91 -2.87 -9.86
C GLY A 16 9.90 -1.52 -10.60
N ALA A 17 9.52 -1.54 -11.87
CA ALA A 17 9.17 -0.33 -12.61
C ALA A 17 7.66 -0.08 -12.52
N TRP A 18 7.22 1.17 -12.36
CA TRP A 18 5.79 1.52 -12.34
C TRP A 18 5.11 1.21 -13.69
N MET A 19 3.83 0.80 -13.66
CA MET A 19 3.09 0.42 -14.87
C MET A 19 2.71 1.62 -15.75
N LYS A 20 2.25 2.72 -15.13
CA LYS A 20 2.05 4.05 -15.74
C LYS A 20 2.65 5.12 -14.82
N GLN A 21 3.10 6.23 -15.40
CA GLN A 21 3.57 7.41 -14.67
C GLN A 21 2.44 8.48 -14.57
N PHE A 22 2.49 9.32 -13.55
CA PHE A 22 1.38 10.02 -12.88
C PHE A 22 0.75 11.25 -13.61
N ARG A 23 -0.57 11.46 -13.41
CA ARG A 23 -1.36 12.74 -13.28
C ARG A 23 -2.86 12.43 -13.05
N ASN A 24 -3.72 13.26 -12.36
CA ASN A 24 -5.22 13.15 -12.10
C ASN A 24 -5.79 13.13 -10.65
N ASN A 25 -6.97 12.49 -10.42
CA ASN A 25 -7.52 12.00 -9.11
C ASN A 25 -8.73 10.98 -9.17
N LEU A 26 -8.75 9.84 -8.43
CA LEU A 26 -9.89 9.40 -7.56
C LEU A 26 -9.46 8.45 -6.43
N THR A 27 -9.56 8.92 -5.19
CA THR A 27 -9.26 8.23 -3.93
C THR A 27 -10.53 7.61 -3.35
N ASP A 28 -10.43 6.41 -2.78
CA ASP A 28 -11.54 5.81 -2.03
C ASP A 28 -11.51 6.38 -0.61
N GLU A 29 -12.28 7.44 -0.36
CA GLU A 29 -12.40 8.03 0.98
C GLU A 29 -13.13 7.04 1.88
N ASN A 30 -12.38 6.37 2.75
CA ASN A 30 -13.00 5.47 3.70
C ASN A 30 -13.63 6.29 4.83
N ALA A 31 -14.95 6.52 4.75
CA ALA A 31 -15.70 7.31 5.71
C ALA A 31 -15.59 6.82 7.18
N ASP A 32 -15.30 5.54 7.41
CA ASP A 32 -15.06 5.01 8.77
C ASP A 32 -13.67 5.41 9.32
N LEU A 33 -12.70 5.73 8.46
CA LEU A 33 -11.29 5.94 8.81
C LEU A 33 -10.76 7.36 8.51
N HIS A 34 -11.48 8.15 7.70
CA HIS A 34 -11.01 9.44 7.17
C HIS A 34 -9.60 9.33 6.56
N ILE A 35 -9.47 8.38 5.63
CA ILE A 35 -8.24 8.15 4.85
C ILE A 35 -8.55 8.13 3.36
N GLU A 36 -7.59 8.58 2.58
CA GLU A 36 -7.48 8.34 1.15
C GLU A 36 -6.58 7.14 0.88
N ILE A 37 -6.89 6.31 -0.12
CA ILE A 37 -6.09 5.12 -0.46
C ILE A 37 -5.81 5.06 -1.97
N ILE A 38 -4.52 5.00 -2.31
CA ILE A 38 -3.99 5.11 -3.68
C ILE A 38 -3.21 3.84 -4.03
N ASP A 39 -3.51 3.21 -5.17
CA ASP A 39 -2.81 2.01 -5.64
C ASP A 39 -1.86 2.34 -6.79
N LEU A 40 -0.56 2.06 -6.61
CA LEU A 40 0.47 2.22 -7.63
C LEU A 40 0.93 0.85 -8.15
N PRO A 41 0.36 0.35 -9.27
CA PRO A 41 0.75 -0.92 -9.85
C PRO A 41 2.15 -0.87 -10.46
N TYR A 42 2.96 -1.87 -10.18
CA TYR A 42 4.18 -2.15 -10.92
C TYR A 42 3.86 -2.86 -12.23
N ARG A 43 4.72 -2.63 -13.23
CA ARG A 43 4.74 -3.40 -14.47
C ARG A 43 5.07 -4.85 -14.14
N SER A 44 4.25 -5.76 -14.64
CA SER A 44 4.49 -7.21 -14.61
C SER A 44 4.32 -7.79 -16.00
N GLU A 45 5.18 -8.73 -16.36
CA GLU A 45 5.08 -9.52 -17.60
C GLU A 45 4.13 -10.71 -17.43
N ASN A 46 4.00 -11.23 -16.22
CA ASN A 46 3.06 -12.29 -15.87
C ASN A 46 1.70 -11.68 -15.50
N LYS A 47 0.63 -12.09 -16.18
CA LYS A 47 -0.74 -11.63 -15.93
C LYS A 47 -1.29 -12.07 -14.57
N ASP A 48 -0.77 -13.17 -14.04
CA ASP A 48 -1.24 -13.83 -12.81
C ASP A 48 -0.57 -13.26 -11.55
N VAL A 49 0.55 -12.54 -11.70
CA VAL A 49 1.30 -11.93 -10.59
C VAL A 49 1.34 -10.42 -10.78
N LYS A 50 0.66 -9.67 -9.90
CA LYS A 50 0.60 -8.22 -9.93
C LYS A 50 1.10 -7.66 -8.60
N PHE A 51 2.19 -6.90 -8.64
CA PHE A 51 2.66 -6.13 -7.49
C PHE A 51 2.04 -4.73 -7.53
N VAL A 52 1.55 -4.28 -6.38
CA VAL A 52 0.96 -2.95 -6.19
C VAL A 52 1.56 -2.36 -4.92
N PHE A 53 1.99 -1.09 -4.98
CA PHE A 53 2.33 -0.32 -3.80
C PHE A 53 1.11 0.55 -3.43
N THR A 54 0.46 0.20 -2.32
CA THR A 54 -0.70 0.94 -1.81
C THR A 54 -0.24 1.99 -0.81
N VAL A 55 -0.59 3.25 -1.06
CA VAL A 55 -0.38 4.37 -0.14
C VAL A 55 -1.69 4.64 0.59
N ILE A 56 -1.64 4.64 1.92
CA ILE A 56 -2.72 5.10 2.79
C ILE A 56 -2.34 6.49 3.28
N LEU A 57 -3.16 7.49 2.95
CA LEU A 57 -2.94 8.89 3.30
C LEU A 57 -4.02 9.34 4.30
N PRO A 58 -3.67 9.69 5.54
CA PRO A 58 -4.62 10.26 6.50
C PRO A 58 -5.15 11.61 6.03
N ASN A 59 -6.45 11.86 6.21
CA ASN A 59 -7.02 13.19 6.04
C ASN A 59 -6.43 14.16 7.08
N GLN A 60 -6.53 15.47 6.80
CA GLN A 60 -6.04 16.50 7.72
C GLN A 60 -6.65 16.34 9.13
N GLY A 61 -5.79 16.34 10.15
CA GLY A 61 -6.19 16.14 11.56
C GLY A 61 -6.29 14.68 12.02
N VAL A 62 -6.16 13.70 11.14
CA VAL A 62 -6.15 12.27 11.50
C VAL A 62 -4.73 11.82 11.84
N GLN A 63 -4.54 11.28 13.04
CA GLN A 63 -3.24 10.74 13.46
C GLN A 63 -3.03 9.30 12.95
N LEU A 64 -1.79 8.98 12.58
CA LEU A 64 -1.46 7.68 11.96
C LEU A 64 -1.61 6.50 12.94
N ASP A 65 -1.30 6.72 14.22
CA ASP A 65 -1.41 5.71 15.29
C ASP A 65 -2.85 5.22 15.48
N ALA A 66 -3.84 6.11 15.38
CA ALA A 66 -5.25 5.76 15.45
C ALA A 66 -5.68 4.86 14.28
N ILE A 67 -5.14 5.10 13.08
CA ILE A 67 -5.36 4.26 11.90
C ILE A 67 -4.70 2.89 12.11
N GLU A 68 -3.44 2.85 12.55
CA GLU A 68 -2.71 1.61 12.84
C GLU A 68 -3.44 0.75 13.88
N GLN A 69 -3.88 1.34 15.00
CA GLN A 69 -4.66 0.65 16.03
C GLN A 69 -5.99 0.10 15.49
N LYS A 70 -6.69 0.86 14.63
CA LYS A 70 -7.96 0.42 14.03
C LYS A 70 -7.76 -0.68 12.98
N LEU A 71 -6.65 -0.67 12.25
CA LEU A 71 -6.26 -1.77 11.34
C LEU A 71 -5.85 -3.03 12.12
N ALA A 72 -5.06 -2.90 13.18
CA ALA A 72 -4.59 -4.01 14.01
C ALA A 72 -5.73 -4.69 14.79
N SER A 73 -6.68 -3.92 15.31
CA SER A 73 -7.85 -4.44 16.04
C SER A 73 -8.91 -5.07 15.14
N GLN A 74 -8.86 -4.87 13.82
CA GLN A 74 -9.85 -5.39 12.86
C GLN A 74 -9.19 -6.20 11.73
N PRO A 75 -8.90 -7.51 11.92
CA PRO A 75 -8.18 -8.33 10.94
C PRO A 75 -8.80 -8.40 9.54
N ASN A 76 -10.12 -8.20 9.44
CA ASN A 76 -10.86 -8.18 8.18
C ASN A 76 -10.92 -6.79 7.53
N LEU A 77 -10.61 -5.71 8.26
CA LEU A 77 -10.62 -4.34 7.74
C LEU A 77 -9.55 -4.18 6.66
N MET A 78 -8.31 -4.59 6.92
CA MET A 78 -7.24 -4.57 5.91
C MET A 78 -7.63 -5.36 4.64
N LYS A 79 -8.25 -6.55 4.79
CA LYS A 79 -8.73 -7.34 3.65
C LYS A 79 -9.85 -6.63 2.88
N LYS A 80 -10.76 -5.94 3.57
CA LYS A 80 -11.84 -5.13 2.97
C LYS A 80 -11.28 -3.92 2.22
N LEU A 81 -10.27 -3.24 2.78
CA LEU A 81 -9.61 -2.08 2.17
C LEU A 81 -8.81 -2.43 0.91
N LEU A 82 -8.21 -3.63 0.86
CA LEU A 82 -7.43 -4.08 -0.30
C LEU A 82 -8.29 -4.77 -1.38
N ASN A 83 -9.41 -5.40 -1.01
CA ASN A 83 -10.31 -6.09 -1.95
C ASN A 83 -11.35 -5.13 -2.59
N ARG A 84 -10.87 -4.05 -3.22
CA ARG A 84 -11.72 -3.04 -3.87
C ARG A 84 -12.09 -3.47 -5.29
N GLN A 85 -13.37 -3.79 -5.50
CA GLN A 85 -13.86 -4.30 -6.79
C GLN A 85 -14.09 -3.22 -7.85
N ASN A 86 -14.17 -1.94 -7.47
CA ASN A 86 -14.63 -0.85 -8.35
C ASN A 86 -13.57 0.24 -8.55
N ILE A 87 -12.32 -0.17 -8.76
CA ILE A 87 -11.18 0.74 -8.97
C ILE A 87 -11.32 1.40 -10.36
N ARG A 88 -11.75 2.66 -10.38
CA ARG A 88 -11.77 3.46 -11.60
C ARG A 88 -10.34 3.83 -11.98
N THR A 89 -9.90 3.42 -13.18
CA THR A 89 -8.62 3.85 -13.73
C THR A 89 -8.78 5.22 -14.35
N GLU A 90 -8.92 6.20 -13.47
CA GLU A 90 -8.53 7.55 -13.76
C GLU A 90 -7.10 7.66 -13.26
N LEU A 91 -6.80 8.74 -12.58
CA LEU A 91 -5.54 9.42 -12.79
C LEU A 91 -5.11 9.92 -11.38
N LEU A 92 -3.85 10.29 -11.10
CA LEU A 92 -3.45 10.97 -9.84
C LEU A 92 -2.27 11.96 -9.95
N HIS A 93 -2.40 13.23 -9.50
CA HIS A 93 -1.32 14.22 -9.35
C HIS A 93 -0.62 14.01 -7.99
N LEU A 94 0.13 12.92 -7.90
CA LEU A 94 0.70 12.43 -6.65
C LEU A 94 2.09 13.01 -6.37
N TYR A 95 2.26 13.62 -5.19
CA TYR A 95 3.57 13.97 -4.64
C TYR A 95 4.02 12.90 -3.65
N LEU A 96 4.90 12.00 -4.09
CA LEU A 96 5.61 11.07 -3.21
C LEU A 96 7.03 11.58 -2.95
N PRO A 97 7.55 11.47 -1.71
CA PRO A 97 8.97 11.63 -1.45
C PRO A 97 9.78 10.55 -2.19
N LYS A 98 11.08 10.82 -2.40
CA LYS A 98 12.03 9.88 -3.01
C LYS A 98 12.49 8.81 -2.02
#